data_AF-A0A0C3E626-F1
#
_entry.id   AF-A0A0C3E626-F1
#
_cell.length_a   1.000
_cell.length_b   1.000
_cell.length_c   1.000
_cell.angle_alpha   90.00
_cell.angle_beta   90.00
_cell.angle_gamma   90.00
#
_symmetry.space_group_name_H-M   'P 1'
#
loop_
_entity.id
_entity.type
_entity.pdbx_description
1 polymer ?
#
loop_
_entity_poly.entity_id
_entity_poly.type
_entity_poly.pdbx_seq_one_letter_code
_entity_poly.pdbx_strand_id
1 'polypeptide(L)'
;MVGSFHGHAHNCKCQLDWHPTYVRGVGLTEGEGCEHMFSMSNELTQSTCHGMQFHCHQVIEQYFAFWDEDKYATLSQYIYNHYREALTAVKTLKEELRDLRSQLNLTDEDFQQFHTEEHAYLELSKQPPIRDQLCIKYVQVLDELETRKVTWHAARQAINGVLNDVPTGDLAQVNATITKMCIMVDSAYAQLQNTEALASHLEGHIGIHPHWEVGSDDYNQYKEEATIMKYHAALDKLECLVVRHLFELSKLSMSGTGYKLRQHISKGLQWHSEAIRNAITHYNVQAMLINHPTITWKEIMEYTFLGKFDLLRHSCLNIQDCNWAKPAH
;
A
#
# COMPACT_ATOMS: atom_id res chain seq x y z
N MET A 1 10.02 9.02 -16.24
CA MET A 1 11.08 8.91 -15.22
C MET A 1 10.60 9.64 -13.98
N VAL A 2 10.69 8.98 -12.83
CA VAL A 2 10.42 9.58 -11.52
C VAL A 2 11.76 9.91 -10.86
N GLY A 3 11.87 10.97 -10.07
CA GLY A 3 13.12 11.27 -9.33
C GLY A 3 13.49 10.12 -8.38
N SER A 4 14.78 9.88 -8.13
CA SER A 4 15.29 8.73 -7.37
C SER A 4 14.72 8.67 -5.95
N PHE A 5 14.42 9.81 -5.32
CA PHE A 5 13.85 9.84 -3.98
C PHE A 5 12.38 9.39 -3.99
N HIS A 6 11.63 9.83 -5.00
CA HIS A 6 10.23 9.45 -5.18
C HIS A 6 10.05 8.07 -5.80
N GLY A 7 10.99 7.64 -6.63
CA GLY A 7 10.91 6.41 -7.40
C GLY A 7 10.68 5.20 -6.48
N HIS A 8 11.44 5.10 -5.39
CA HIS A 8 11.27 4.05 -4.37
C HIS A 8 9.93 4.09 -3.61
N ALA A 9 9.14 5.16 -3.73
CA ALA A 9 7.78 5.23 -3.17
C ALA A 9 6.74 4.48 -4.01
N HIS A 10 7.04 4.23 -5.28
CA HIS A 10 6.12 3.59 -6.19
C HIS A 10 6.19 2.07 -6.05
N ASN A 11 5.14 1.37 -6.46
CA ASN A 11 5.18 -0.09 -6.55
C ASN A 11 6.34 -0.56 -7.45
N CYS A 12 6.91 -1.74 -7.17
CA CYS A 12 8.06 -2.27 -7.90
C CYS A 12 7.91 -2.20 -9.43
N LYS A 13 6.72 -2.52 -9.97
CA LYS A 13 6.49 -2.44 -11.42
C LYS A 13 6.78 -1.04 -11.98
N CYS A 14 6.25 -0.02 -11.34
CA CYS A 14 6.52 1.37 -11.71
C CYS A 14 8.00 1.72 -11.52
N GLN A 15 8.67 1.13 -10.53
CA GLN A 15 10.12 1.30 -10.37
C GLN A 15 10.90 0.70 -11.55
N LEU A 16 10.61 -0.53 -11.96
CA LEU A 16 11.26 -1.17 -13.12
C LEU A 16 11.11 -0.33 -14.39
N ASP A 17 9.93 0.26 -14.60
CA ASP A 17 9.64 1.05 -15.79
C ASP A 17 10.25 2.46 -15.76
N TRP A 18 10.31 3.10 -14.57
CA TRP A 18 10.50 4.54 -14.48
C TRP A 18 11.56 5.02 -13.48
N HIS A 19 12.11 4.14 -12.64
CA HIS A 19 13.16 4.50 -11.69
C HIS A 19 14.47 4.83 -12.43
N PRO A 20 15.21 5.87 -12.03
CA PRO A 20 16.47 6.27 -12.67
C PRO A 20 17.49 5.15 -12.83
N THR A 21 17.53 4.22 -11.87
CA THR A 21 18.40 3.02 -11.89
C THR A 21 18.12 2.07 -13.07
N TYR A 22 16.86 1.97 -13.51
CA TYR A 22 16.46 1.08 -14.62
C TYR A 22 16.38 1.81 -15.97
N VAL A 23 16.31 3.15 -15.98
CA VAL A 23 16.27 3.94 -17.21
C VAL A 23 17.69 4.16 -17.75
N ARG A 24 17.98 3.50 -18.88
CA ARG A 24 19.28 3.64 -19.56
C ARG A 24 19.55 5.10 -19.94
N GLY A 25 20.74 5.58 -19.59
CA GLY A 25 21.24 6.90 -19.97
C GLY A 25 21.09 7.99 -18.92
N VAL A 26 20.41 7.71 -17.80
CA VAL A 26 20.25 8.66 -16.69
C VAL A 26 21.54 8.86 -15.90
N GLY A 27 22.37 7.82 -15.79
CA GLY A 27 23.65 7.89 -15.09
C GLY A 27 23.47 8.16 -13.59
N LEU A 28 24.21 9.12 -13.04
CA LEU A 28 24.13 9.53 -11.63
C LEU A 28 23.09 10.65 -11.39
N THR A 29 22.25 10.98 -12.38
CA THR A 29 21.24 12.02 -12.21
C THR A 29 20.09 11.52 -11.36
N GLU A 30 19.81 12.22 -10.27
CA GLU A 30 18.72 11.87 -9.35
C GLU A 30 17.34 12.28 -9.87
N GLY A 31 17.26 13.19 -10.85
CA GLY A 31 15.98 13.63 -11.42
C GLY A 31 15.16 14.57 -10.52
N GLU A 32 15.78 15.11 -9.47
CA GLU A 32 15.14 15.93 -8.40
C GLU A 32 15.41 17.45 -8.55
N GLY A 33 15.89 17.88 -9.72
CA GLY A 33 16.39 19.26 -9.89
C GLY A 33 15.34 20.34 -9.63
N CYS A 34 14.09 20.08 -10.04
CA CYS A 34 12.97 20.99 -9.79
C CYS A 34 12.59 21.02 -8.32
N GLU A 35 12.57 19.86 -7.66
CA GLU A 35 12.24 19.69 -6.24
C GLU A 35 13.24 20.46 -5.37
N HIS A 36 14.54 20.36 -5.65
CA HIS A 36 15.56 21.15 -4.97
C HIS A 36 15.35 22.65 -5.15
N MET A 37 15.09 23.09 -6.39
CA MET A 37 14.82 24.49 -6.70
C MET A 37 13.61 25.03 -5.92
N PHE A 38 12.49 24.32 -5.95
CA PHE A 38 11.29 24.71 -5.19
C PHE A 38 11.51 24.66 -3.68
N SER A 39 12.28 23.68 -3.18
CA SER A 39 12.59 23.56 -1.76
C SER A 39 13.37 24.78 -1.25
N MET A 40 14.39 25.23 -2.00
CA MET A 40 15.16 26.44 -1.68
C MET A 40 14.29 27.70 -1.73
N SER A 41 13.34 27.80 -2.69
CA SER A 41 12.44 28.94 -2.80
C SER A 41 11.55 29.17 -1.55
N ASN A 42 11.42 28.17 -0.66
CA ASN A 42 10.71 28.33 0.61
C ASN A 42 11.35 29.42 1.50
N GLU A 43 12.63 29.75 1.32
CA GLU A 43 13.29 30.85 2.02
C GLU A 43 12.59 32.21 1.76
N LEU A 44 11.97 32.36 0.59
CA LEU A 44 11.25 33.57 0.22
C LEU A 44 9.95 33.77 1.02
N THR A 45 9.43 32.70 1.64
CA THR A 45 8.12 32.70 2.33
C THR A 45 8.02 33.83 3.35
N GLN A 46 9.08 34.07 4.14
CA GLN A 46 9.04 35.09 5.19
C GLN A 46 8.96 36.51 4.60
N SER A 47 9.70 36.78 3.53
CA SER A 47 9.71 38.09 2.86
C SER A 47 8.45 38.37 2.04
N THR A 48 7.80 37.33 1.50
CA THR A 48 6.63 37.50 0.63
C THR A 48 5.30 37.44 1.39
N CYS A 49 5.25 36.82 2.58
CA CYS A 49 4.01 36.65 3.38
C CYS A 49 3.30 37.98 3.72
N HIS A 50 4.07 39.06 3.92
CA HIS A 50 3.54 40.38 4.26
C HIS A 50 3.88 41.45 3.21
N GLY A 51 4.43 41.05 2.07
CA GLY A 51 4.80 41.95 0.99
C GLY A 51 3.60 42.38 0.14
N MET A 52 3.65 43.59 -0.41
CA MET A 52 2.72 43.96 -1.50
C MET A 52 3.05 43.13 -2.74
N GLN A 53 2.05 42.89 -3.60
CA GLN A 53 2.21 42.07 -4.81
C GLN A 53 3.44 42.45 -5.65
N PHE A 54 3.69 43.76 -5.84
CA PHE A 54 4.87 44.26 -6.56
C PHE A 54 6.18 43.79 -5.91
N HIS A 55 6.32 43.94 -4.60
CA HIS A 55 7.51 43.53 -3.87
C HIS A 55 7.67 42.01 -3.83
N CYS A 56 6.57 41.26 -3.78
CA CYS A 56 6.61 39.81 -3.87
C CYS A 56 7.18 39.35 -5.21
N HIS A 57 6.70 39.92 -6.32
CA HIS A 57 7.23 39.59 -7.65
C HIS A 57 8.71 39.96 -7.78
N GLN A 58 9.08 41.17 -7.32
CA GLN A 58 10.46 41.63 -7.37
C GLN A 58 11.42 40.72 -6.59
N VAL A 59 11.03 40.31 -5.37
CA VAL A 59 11.84 39.42 -4.52
C VAL A 59 11.99 38.03 -5.15
N ILE A 60 10.92 37.48 -5.73
CA ILE A 60 10.96 36.19 -6.42
C ILE A 60 11.89 36.25 -7.64
N GLU A 61 11.76 37.29 -8.46
CA GLU A 61 12.59 37.48 -9.66
C GLU A 61 14.07 37.63 -9.30
N GLN A 62 14.39 38.47 -8.31
CA GLN A 62 15.76 38.67 -7.85
C GLN A 62 16.36 37.40 -7.26
N TYR A 63 15.58 36.63 -6.50
CA TYR A 63 16.04 35.36 -5.94
C TYR A 63 16.44 34.38 -7.03
N PHE A 64 15.57 34.18 -8.05
CA PHE A 64 15.88 33.24 -9.12
C PHE A 64 16.99 33.74 -10.06
N ALA A 65 17.11 35.04 -10.29
CA ALA A 65 18.24 35.60 -11.04
C ALA A 65 19.57 35.34 -10.32
N PHE A 66 19.64 35.63 -9.00
CA PHE A 66 20.82 35.35 -8.21
C PHE A 66 21.13 33.85 -8.14
N TRP A 67 20.10 33.02 -7.97
CA TRP A 67 20.25 31.57 -7.96
C TRP A 67 20.84 31.05 -9.27
N ASP A 68 20.36 31.55 -10.42
CA ASP A 68 20.87 31.15 -11.74
C ASP A 68 22.35 31.56 -11.90
N GLU A 69 22.72 32.77 -11.49
CA GLU A 69 24.11 33.23 -11.47
C GLU A 69 25.02 32.34 -10.59
N ASP A 70 24.56 31.97 -9.39
CA ASP A 70 25.31 31.09 -8.47
C ASP A 70 25.47 29.67 -9.03
N LYS A 71 24.40 29.12 -9.61
CA LYS A 71 24.47 27.82 -10.30
C LYS A 71 25.38 27.85 -11.50
N TYR A 72 25.34 28.91 -12.29
CA TYR A 72 26.24 29.06 -13.44
C TYR A 72 27.70 29.18 -12.99
N ALA A 73 27.97 29.96 -11.94
CA ALA A 73 29.31 30.11 -11.36
C ALA A 73 29.88 28.78 -10.82
N THR A 74 29.04 27.94 -10.24
CA THR A 74 29.44 26.64 -9.65
C THR A 74 29.35 25.47 -10.63
N LEU A 75 28.77 25.66 -11.82
CA LEU A 75 28.49 24.60 -12.81
C LEU A 75 29.73 23.80 -13.20
N SER A 76 30.86 24.48 -13.43
CA SER A 76 32.09 23.79 -13.85
C SER A 76 32.63 22.85 -12.76
N GLN A 77 32.57 23.29 -11.49
CA GLN A 77 32.98 22.48 -10.35
C GLN A 77 32.03 21.32 -10.12
N TYR A 78 30.72 21.56 -10.27
CA TYR A 78 29.68 20.54 -10.19
C TYR A 78 29.91 19.43 -11.22
N ILE A 79 30.09 19.78 -12.50
CA ILE A 79 30.37 18.80 -13.58
C ILE A 79 31.66 18.04 -13.29
N TYR A 80 32.73 18.72 -12.87
CA TYR A 80 34.01 18.09 -12.57
C TYR A 80 33.90 17.08 -11.41
N ASN A 81 33.18 17.42 -10.34
CA ASN A 81 32.96 16.54 -9.20
C ASN A 81 32.15 15.30 -9.61
N HIS A 82 31.03 15.48 -10.31
CA HIS A 82 30.22 14.36 -10.78
C HIS A 82 30.96 13.46 -11.77
N TYR A 83 31.81 14.02 -12.61
CA TYR A 83 32.68 13.23 -13.48
C TYR A 83 33.64 12.35 -12.66
N ARG A 84 34.28 12.89 -11.61
CA ARG A 84 35.16 12.12 -10.72
C ARG A 84 34.41 11.06 -9.93
N GLU A 85 33.22 11.37 -9.45
CA GLU A 85 32.32 10.43 -8.78
C GLU A 85 31.95 9.29 -9.73
N ALA A 86 31.55 9.60 -10.96
CA ALA A 86 31.25 8.60 -11.98
C ALA A 86 32.45 7.70 -12.29
N LEU A 87 33.66 8.25 -12.44
CA LEU A 87 34.86 7.46 -12.63
C LEU A 87 35.14 6.53 -11.44
N THR A 88 34.94 7.04 -10.22
CA THR A 88 35.13 6.27 -8.99
C THR A 88 34.10 5.15 -8.90
N ALA A 89 32.82 5.46 -9.12
CA ALA A 89 31.73 4.48 -9.13
C ALA A 89 31.96 3.40 -10.18
N VAL A 90 32.31 3.76 -11.42
CA VAL A 90 32.62 2.78 -12.48
C VAL A 90 33.78 1.87 -12.07
N LYS A 91 34.83 2.41 -11.44
CA LYS A 91 35.95 1.59 -10.98
C LYS A 91 35.53 0.65 -9.86
N THR A 92 34.89 1.16 -8.82
CA THR A 92 34.54 0.40 -7.61
C THR A 92 33.44 -0.62 -7.90
N LEU A 93 32.32 -0.19 -8.46
CA LEU A 93 31.16 -1.06 -8.73
C LEU A 93 31.49 -2.13 -9.76
N LYS A 94 32.39 -1.88 -10.71
CA LYS A 94 32.81 -2.91 -11.68
C LYS A 94 33.58 -4.05 -11.03
N GLU A 95 34.44 -3.75 -10.06
CA GLU A 95 35.17 -4.76 -9.30
C GLU A 95 34.22 -5.53 -8.37
N GLU A 96 33.36 -4.83 -7.63
CA GLU A 96 32.32 -5.44 -6.79
C GLU A 96 31.37 -6.33 -7.60
N LEU A 97 30.92 -5.87 -8.76
CA LEU A 97 30.07 -6.66 -9.66
C LEU A 97 30.79 -7.88 -10.23
N ARG A 98 32.11 -7.79 -10.49
CA ARG A 98 32.90 -8.96 -10.91
C ARG A 98 32.94 -10.01 -9.79
N ASP A 99 33.18 -9.58 -8.57
CA ASP A 99 33.28 -10.48 -7.42
C ASP A 99 31.92 -11.12 -7.11
N LEU A 100 30.83 -10.35 -7.13
CA LEU A 100 29.46 -10.85 -7.00
C LEU A 100 29.09 -11.84 -8.10
N ARG A 101 29.40 -11.53 -9.36
CA ARG A 101 29.16 -12.46 -10.49
C ARG A 101 29.91 -13.78 -10.31
N SER A 102 31.16 -13.72 -9.83
CA SER A 102 31.94 -14.94 -9.57
C SER A 102 31.39 -15.75 -8.40
N GLN A 103 30.88 -15.10 -7.34
CA GLN A 103 30.33 -15.80 -6.17
C GLN A 103 28.99 -16.46 -6.48
N LEU A 104 28.14 -15.77 -7.24
CA LEU A 104 26.79 -16.21 -7.56
C LEU A 104 26.69 -16.97 -8.89
N ASN A 105 27.81 -17.13 -9.60
CA ASN A 105 27.89 -17.71 -10.95
C ASN A 105 26.93 -17.04 -11.95
N LEU A 106 26.93 -15.71 -11.96
CA LEU A 106 26.06 -14.89 -12.81
C LEU A 106 26.82 -14.27 -13.98
N THR A 107 26.09 -14.03 -15.07
CA THR A 107 26.50 -13.38 -16.31
C THR A 107 25.75 -12.05 -16.49
N ASP A 108 26.18 -11.24 -17.46
CA ASP A 108 25.51 -9.96 -17.72
C ASP A 108 24.11 -10.16 -18.33
N GLU A 109 23.91 -11.28 -19.03
CA GLU A 109 22.64 -11.73 -19.58
C GLU A 109 21.62 -12.07 -18.48
N ASP A 110 22.08 -12.63 -17.34
CA ASP A 110 21.22 -12.99 -16.22
C ASP A 110 20.50 -11.76 -15.65
N PHE A 111 21.16 -10.60 -15.57
CA PHE A 111 20.50 -9.37 -15.07
C PHE A 111 19.37 -8.90 -15.99
N GLN A 112 19.54 -9.02 -17.30
CA GLN A 112 18.48 -8.68 -18.27
C GLN A 112 17.33 -9.67 -18.18
N GLN A 113 17.65 -10.95 -17.97
CA GLN A 113 16.67 -11.99 -17.73
C GLN A 113 15.89 -11.73 -16.43
N PHE A 114 16.57 -11.42 -15.33
CA PHE A 114 15.95 -11.09 -14.04
C PHE A 114 14.96 -9.93 -14.16
N HIS A 115 15.37 -8.84 -14.81
CA HIS A 115 14.48 -7.71 -15.06
C HIS A 115 13.23 -8.12 -15.87
N THR A 116 13.40 -8.97 -16.88
CA THR A 116 12.29 -9.45 -17.72
C THR A 116 11.36 -10.40 -16.96
N GLU A 117 11.93 -11.31 -16.16
CA GLU A 117 11.18 -12.27 -15.33
C GLU A 117 10.38 -11.54 -14.24
N GLU A 118 11.00 -10.59 -13.55
CA GLU A 118 10.33 -9.78 -12.53
C GLU A 118 9.20 -8.96 -13.14
N HIS A 119 9.44 -8.30 -14.27
CA HIS A 119 8.40 -7.56 -14.97
C HIS A 119 7.25 -8.48 -15.44
N ALA A 120 7.56 -9.65 -16.01
CA ALA A 120 6.56 -10.62 -16.45
C ALA A 120 5.73 -11.16 -15.28
N TYR A 121 6.38 -11.44 -14.14
CA TYR A 121 5.71 -11.84 -12.91
C TYR A 121 4.74 -10.76 -12.42
N LEU A 122 5.18 -9.51 -12.38
CA LEU A 122 4.35 -8.37 -11.95
C LEU A 122 3.21 -8.06 -12.94
N GLU A 123 3.37 -8.39 -14.23
CA GLU A 123 2.30 -8.35 -15.23
C GLU A 123 1.27 -9.47 -15.06
N LEU A 124 1.69 -10.65 -14.61
CA LEU A 124 0.81 -11.78 -14.31
C LEU A 124 0.05 -11.59 -13.00
N SER A 125 0.60 -10.84 -12.05
CA SER A 125 -0.04 -10.44 -10.78
C SER A 125 -1.17 -9.40 -10.97
N LYS A 126 -1.70 -9.24 -12.18
CA LYS A 126 -2.90 -8.43 -12.41
C LYS A 126 -4.06 -8.94 -11.58
N GLN A 127 -4.92 -8.01 -11.16
CA GLN A 127 -6.15 -8.34 -10.46
C GLN A 127 -6.89 -9.48 -11.17
N PRO A 128 -7.55 -10.37 -10.40
CA PRO A 128 -8.28 -11.48 -10.98
C PRO A 128 -9.16 -10.97 -12.13
N PRO A 129 -9.33 -11.74 -13.23
CA PRO A 129 -10.29 -11.42 -14.28
C PRO A 129 -11.62 -10.95 -13.67
N ILE A 130 -12.34 -10.03 -14.34
CA ILE A 130 -13.60 -9.46 -13.81
C ILE A 130 -14.56 -10.57 -13.34
N ARG A 131 -14.58 -11.71 -14.04
CA ARG A 131 -15.35 -12.88 -13.65
C ARG A 131 -14.95 -13.41 -12.26
N ASP A 132 -13.66 -13.60 -12.01
CA ASP A 132 -13.17 -14.14 -10.74
C ASP A 132 -13.38 -13.14 -9.59
N GLN A 133 -13.29 -11.83 -9.86
CA GLN A 133 -13.69 -10.81 -8.89
C GLN A 133 -15.17 -10.91 -8.52
N LEU A 134 -16.04 -11.17 -9.49
CA LEU A 134 -17.47 -11.38 -9.26
C LEU A 134 -17.72 -12.69 -8.50
N CYS A 135 -17.01 -13.77 -8.81
CA CYS A 135 -17.08 -15.04 -8.07
C CYS A 135 -16.65 -14.88 -6.60
N ILE A 136 -15.55 -14.16 -6.35
CA ILE A 136 -15.09 -13.83 -5.00
C ILE A 136 -16.12 -12.98 -4.26
N LYS A 137 -16.69 -11.99 -4.94
CA LYS A 137 -17.76 -11.16 -4.36
C LYS A 137 -19.00 -12.00 -4.05
N TYR A 138 -19.33 -12.95 -4.92
CA TYR A 138 -20.44 -13.86 -4.74
C TYR A 138 -20.25 -14.75 -3.51
N VAL A 139 -19.07 -15.38 -3.34
CA VAL A 139 -18.75 -16.16 -2.13
C VAL A 139 -18.86 -15.31 -0.85
N GLN A 140 -18.38 -14.06 -0.87
CA GLN A 140 -18.53 -13.15 0.27
C GLN A 140 -20.01 -12.85 0.59
N VAL A 141 -20.85 -12.71 -0.44
CA VAL A 141 -22.29 -12.51 -0.28
C VAL A 141 -22.96 -13.78 0.27
N LEU A 142 -22.50 -14.97 -0.10
CA LEU A 142 -22.99 -16.23 0.50
C LEU A 142 -22.62 -16.35 1.98
N ASP A 143 -21.40 -15.97 2.37
CA ASP A 143 -20.98 -15.91 3.79
C ASP A 143 -21.82 -14.90 4.58
N GLU A 144 -22.09 -13.73 3.99
CA GLU A 144 -22.96 -12.72 4.60
C GLU A 144 -24.40 -13.24 4.72
N LEU A 145 -24.91 -13.92 3.70
CA LEU A 145 -26.26 -14.48 3.68
C LEU A 145 -26.48 -15.44 4.85
N GLU A 146 -25.51 -16.32 5.11
CA GLU A 146 -25.59 -17.26 6.23
C GLU A 146 -25.61 -16.53 7.60
N THR A 147 -24.78 -15.49 7.73
CA THR A 147 -24.76 -14.64 8.92
C THR A 147 -26.11 -13.90 9.13
N ARG A 148 -26.71 -13.40 8.04
CA ARG A 148 -28.02 -12.72 8.08
C ARG A 148 -29.14 -13.69 8.44
N LYS A 149 -29.12 -14.93 7.93
CA LYS A 149 -30.07 -15.98 8.32
C LYS A 149 -30.03 -16.24 9.82
N VAL A 150 -28.84 -16.46 10.37
CA VAL A 150 -28.66 -16.68 11.82
C VAL A 150 -29.17 -15.48 12.63
N THR A 151 -28.83 -14.25 12.19
CA THR A 151 -29.27 -13.02 12.88
C THR A 151 -30.79 -12.87 12.88
N TRP A 152 -31.44 -13.12 11.74
CA TRP A 152 -32.89 -13.08 11.64
C TRP A 152 -33.55 -14.17 12.49
N HIS A 153 -33.04 -15.39 12.47
CA HIS A 153 -33.53 -16.48 13.32
C HIS A 153 -33.42 -16.14 14.81
N ALA A 154 -32.30 -15.56 15.24
CA ALA A 154 -32.10 -15.12 16.63
C ALA A 154 -33.08 -14.00 17.02
N ALA A 155 -33.27 -13.00 16.16
CA ALA A 155 -34.23 -11.93 16.40
C ALA A 155 -35.67 -12.47 16.51
N ARG A 156 -36.02 -13.43 15.64
CA ARG A 156 -37.33 -14.09 15.64
C ARG A 156 -37.54 -14.97 16.87
N GLN A 157 -36.51 -15.67 17.34
CA GLN A 157 -36.59 -16.43 18.59
C GLN A 157 -36.75 -15.50 19.80
N ALA A 158 -36.06 -14.37 19.83
CA ALA A 158 -36.16 -13.39 20.92
C ALA A 158 -37.59 -12.85 21.08
N ILE A 159 -38.26 -12.47 19.98
CA ILE A 159 -39.65 -11.99 20.04
C ILE A 159 -40.63 -13.10 20.42
N ASN A 160 -40.43 -14.32 19.90
CA ASN A 160 -41.26 -15.47 20.28
C ASN A 160 -41.15 -15.80 21.77
N GLY A 161 -39.96 -15.66 22.36
CA GLY A 161 -39.76 -15.81 23.81
C GLY A 161 -40.60 -14.82 24.61
N VAL A 162 -40.55 -13.53 24.24
CA VAL A 162 -41.32 -12.47 24.93
C VAL A 162 -42.84 -12.63 24.74
N LEU A 163 -43.29 -13.12 23.57
CA LEU A 163 -44.72 -13.36 23.31
C LEU A 163 -45.27 -14.60 24.04
N ASN A 164 -44.41 -15.56 24.38
CA ASN A 164 -44.79 -16.78 25.10
C ASN A 164 -44.75 -16.60 26.63
N ASP A 165 -44.06 -15.58 27.14
CA ASP A 165 -44.02 -15.26 28.56
C ASP A 165 -45.28 -14.50 29.01
N VAL A 166 -45.70 -14.73 30.25
CA VAL A 166 -46.81 -13.98 30.87
C VAL A 166 -46.33 -12.53 31.12
N PRO A 167 -46.99 -11.51 30.56
CA PRO A 167 -46.58 -10.11 30.77
C PRO A 167 -46.56 -9.77 32.25
N THR A 168 -45.37 -9.60 32.82
CA THR A 168 -45.17 -9.26 34.23
C THR A 168 -44.49 -7.90 34.30
N GLY A 169 -45.25 -6.81 34.45
CA GLY A 169 -44.71 -5.45 34.48
C GLY A 169 -45.68 -4.39 33.94
N ASP A 170 -45.19 -3.16 33.79
CA ASP A 170 -45.93 -2.05 33.19
C ASP A 170 -46.22 -2.32 31.70
N LEU A 171 -47.50 -2.29 31.33
CA LEU A 171 -47.98 -2.54 29.97
C LEU A 171 -47.35 -1.60 28.93
N ALA A 172 -47.05 -0.36 29.31
CA ALA A 172 -46.40 0.59 28.41
C ALA A 172 -44.95 0.17 28.08
N GLN A 173 -44.22 -0.34 29.06
CA GLN A 173 -42.85 -0.84 28.88
C GLN A 173 -42.80 -2.14 28.07
N VAL A 174 -43.78 -3.03 28.30
CA VAL A 174 -43.94 -4.27 27.53
C VAL A 174 -44.23 -3.94 26.06
N ASN A 175 -45.18 -3.04 25.78
CA ASN A 175 -45.49 -2.62 24.40
C ASN A 175 -44.32 -1.93 23.70
N ALA A 176 -43.56 -1.08 24.41
CA ALA A 176 -42.36 -0.45 23.85
C ALA A 176 -41.28 -1.48 23.51
N THR A 177 -41.11 -2.51 24.34
CA THR A 177 -40.16 -3.61 24.12
C THR A 177 -40.57 -4.47 22.93
N ILE A 178 -41.84 -4.84 22.82
CA ILE A 178 -42.39 -5.59 21.69
C ILE A 178 -42.21 -4.80 20.40
N THR A 179 -42.56 -3.51 20.39
CA THR A 179 -42.42 -2.64 19.21
C THR A 179 -40.97 -2.58 18.74
N LYS A 180 -40.01 -2.42 19.66
CA LYS A 180 -38.58 -2.42 19.35
C LYS A 180 -38.12 -3.76 18.76
N MET A 181 -38.57 -4.88 19.31
CA MET A 181 -38.25 -6.21 18.80
C MET A 181 -38.85 -6.47 17.41
N CYS A 182 -40.09 -6.04 17.15
CA CYS A 182 -40.69 -6.10 15.82
C CYS A 182 -39.83 -5.34 14.79
N ILE A 183 -39.43 -4.11 15.10
CA ILE A 183 -38.56 -3.31 14.23
C ILE A 183 -37.23 -4.02 13.97
N MET A 184 -36.64 -4.66 14.99
CA MET A 184 -35.39 -5.43 14.82
C MET A 184 -35.57 -6.65 13.91
N VAL A 185 -36.67 -7.38 14.05
CA VAL A 185 -36.99 -8.53 13.19
C VAL A 185 -37.23 -8.08 11.75
N ASP A 186 -38.02 -7.04 11.55
CA ASP A 186 -38.32 -6.49 10.22
C ASP A 186 -37.04 -5.97 9.55
N SER A 187 -36.18 -5.27 10.29
CA SER A 187 -34.88 -4.80 9.80
C SER A 187 -33.94 -5.97 9.45
N ALA A 188 -33.86 -6.99 10.31
CA ALA A 188 -33.06 -8.19 10.03
C ALA A 188 -33.57 -8.96 8.80
N TYR A 189 -34.89 -9.04 8.63
CA TYR A 189 -35.51 -9.67 7.48
C TYR A 189 -35.26 -8.88 6.19
N ALA A 190 -35.40 -7.54 6.22
CA ALA A 190 -35.09 -6.69 5.08
C ALA A 190 -33.61 -6.82 4.65
N GLN A 191 -32.68 -6.91 5.61
CA GLN A 191 -31.27 -7.16 5.32
C GLN A 191 -31.07 -8.54 4.68
N LEU A 192 -31.72 -9.58 5.19
CA LEU A 192 -31.68 -10.92 4.60
C LEU A 192 -32.17 -10.90 3.14
N GLN A 193 -33.33 -10.31 2.87
CA GLN A 193 -33.89 -10.22 1.52
C GLN A 193 -32.98 -9.43 0.56
N ASN A 194 -32.35 -8.35 1.03
CA ASN A 194 -31.41 -7.59 0.22
C ASN A 194 -30.17 -8.41 -0.14
N THR A 195 -29.65 -9.21 0.80
CA THR A 195 -28.51 -10.10 0.54
C THR A 195 -28.90 -11.24 -0.40
N GLU A 196 -30.10 -11.83 -0.28
CA GLU A 196 -30.63 -12.84 -1.21
C GLU A 196 -30.79 -12.29 -2.63
N ALA A 197 -31.32 -11.07 -2.77
CA ALA A 197 -31.46 -10.39 -4.04
C ALA A 197 -30.10 -10.10 -4.69
N LEU A 198 -29.11 -9.68 -3.89
CA LEU A 198 -27.74 -9.46 -4.36
C LEU A 198 -27.08 -10.76 -4.81
N ALA A 199 -27.25 -11.86 -4.07
CA ALA A 199 -26.76 -13.18 -4.45
C ALA A 199 -27.35 -13.60 -5.80
N SER A 200 -28.68 -13.52 -5.94
CA SER A 200 -29.39 -13.87 -7.17
C SER A 200 -28.95 -13.02 -8.38
N HIS A 201 -28.71 -11.72 -8.16
CA HIS A 201 -28.21 -10.82 -9.19
C HIS A 201 -26.80 -11.21 -9.65
N LEU A 202 -25.92 -11.57 -8.71
CA LEU A 202 -24.57 -12.04 -9.03
C LEU A 202 -24.58 -13.38 -9.77
N GLU A 203 -25.43 -14.33 -9.36
CA GLU A 203 -25.61 -15.60 -10.07
C GLU A 203 -26.00 -15.39 -11.54
N GLY A 204 -26.98 -14.51 -11.78
CA GLY A 204 -27.41 -14.17 -13.14
C GLY A 204 -26.32 -13.47 -13.97
N HIS A 205 -25.50 -12.63 -13.34
CA HIS A 205 -24.43 -11.91 -14.03
C HIS A 205 -23.21 -12.80 -14.34
N ILE A 206 -22.89 -13.76 -13.47
CA ILE A 206 -21.77 -14.70 -13.66
C ILE A 206 -22.20 -15.92 -14.51
N GLY A 207 -23.50 -16.22 -14.55
CA GLY A 207 -24.07 -17.39 -15.23
C GLY A 207 -23.92 -18.68 -14.41
N ILE A 208 -24.01 -18.59 -13.08
CA ILE A 208 -23.86 -19.74 -12.17
C ILE A 208 -25.21 -20.46 -12.05
N HIS A 209 -25.28 -21.69 -12.56
CA HIS A 209 -26.37 -22.63 -12.33
C HIS A 209 -25.80 -24.06 -12.28
N PRO A 210 -26.04 -24.84 -11.19
CA PRO A 210 -26.85 -24.56 -10.00
C PRO A 210 -26.16 -23.64 -8.95
N HIS A 211 -26.93 -23.18 -7.97
CA HIS A 211 -26.47 -22.39 -6.81
C HIS A 211 -25.31 -23.11 -6.09
N TRP A 212 -24.26 -22.37 -5.75
CA TRP A 212 -23.15 -22.89 -4.95
C TRP A 212 -23.56 -23.09 -3.50
N GLU A 213 -23.59 -24.35 -3.07
CA GLU A 213 -23.76 -24.67 -1.65
C GLU A 213 -22.49 -24.37 -0.87
N VAL A 214 -22.66 -23.95 0.39
CA VAL A 214 -21.54 -23.75 1.32
C VAL A 214 -20.78 -25.07 1.47
N GLY A 215 -19.50 -25.05 1.08
CA GLY A 215 -18.64 -26.23 1.09
C GLY A 215 -18.53 -26.97 -0.24
N SER A 216 -19.22 -26.53 -1.30
CA SER A 216 -18.98 -27.01 -2.68
C SER A 216 -17.57 -26.67 -3.16
N ASP A 217 -17.06 -27.42 -4.16
CA ASP A 217 -15.70 -27.24 -4.68
C ASP A 217 -15.47 -25.81 -5.21
N ASP A 218 -16.41 -25.30 -6.02
CA ASP A 218 -16.34 -23.93 -6.57
C ASP A 218 -16.36 -22.88 -5.44
N TYR A 219 -17.24 -23.05 -4.44
CA TYR A 219 -17.33 -22.15 -3.30
C TYR A 219 -16.00 -22.13 -2.52
N ASN A 220 -15.42 -23.30 -2.23
CA ASN A 220 -14.18 -23.41 -1.49
C ASN A 220 -13.00 -22.78 -2.26
N GLN A 221 -12.91 -23.02 -3.57
CA GLN A 221 -11.89 -22.41 -4.41
C GLN A 221 -11.93 -20.88 -4.31
N TYR A 222 -13.08 -20.27 -4.58
CA TYR A 222 -13.20 -18.81 -4.55
C TYR A 222 -13.17 -18.24 -3.14
N LYS A 223 -13.43 -19.04 -2.10
CA LYS A 223 -13.21 -18.67 -0.69
C LYS A 223 -11.73 -18.61 -0.34
N GLU A 224 -10.93 -19.54 -0.83
CA GLU A 224 -9.47 -19.50 -0.71
C GLU A 224 -8.91 -18.28 -1.44
N GLU A 225 -9.33 -18.04 -2.69
CA GLU A 225 -8.94 -16.86 -3.46
C GLU A 225 -9.33 -15.55 -2.75
N ALA A 226 -10.54 -15.48 -2.18
CA ALA A 226 -10.98 -14.33 -1.38
C ALA A 226 -10.09 -14.08 -0.16
N THR A 227 -9.58 -15.15 0.46
CA THR A 227 -8.69 -15.07 1.62
C THR A 227 -7.30 -14.58 1.22
N ILE A 228 -6.77 -15.09 0.11
CA ILE A 228 -5.52 -14.61 -0.50
C ILE A 228 -5.62 -13.13 -0.88
N MET A 229 -6.74 -12.69 -1.48
CA MET A 229 -6.95 -11.27 -1.80
C MET A 229 -6.98 -10.37 -0.56
N LYS A 230 -7.60 -10.81 0.54
CA LYS A 230 -7.60 -10.06 1.81
C LYS A 230 -6.18 -9.95 2.38
N TYR A 231 -5.38 -11.00 2.25
CA TYR A 231 -3.97 -10.98 2.59
C TYR A 231 -3.19 -9.95 1.75
N HIS A 232 -3.35 -9.91 0.42
CA HIS A 232 -2.67 -8.89 -0.42
C HIS A 232 -3.08 -7.48 -0.05
N ALA A 233 -4.38 -7.24 0.15
CA ALA A 233 -4.87 -5.93 0.53
C ALA A 233 -4.29 -5.48 1.90
N ALA A 234 -4.14 -6.41 2.84
CA ALA A 234 -3.51 -6.13 4.13
C ALA A 234 -2.02 -5.77 3.96
N LEU A 235 -1.32 -6.51 3.08
CA LEU A 235 0.08 -6.29 2.76
C LEU A 235 0.31 -4.95 2.06
N ASP A 236 -0.41 -4.66 0.98
CA ASP A 236 -0.31 -3.39 0.24
C ASP A 236 -0.55 -2.19 1.16
N LYS A 237 -1.50 -2.34 2.10
CA LYS A 237 -1.79 -1.31 3.09
C LYS A 237 -0.63 -1.09 4.07
N LEU A 238 0.01 -2.18 4.53
CA LEU A 238 1.18 -2.11 5.40
C LEU A 238 2.35 -1.45 4.69
N GLU A 239 2.67 -1.87 3.47
CA GLU A 239 3.73 -1.30 2.63
C GLU A 239 3.55 0.21 2.46
N CYS A 240 2.35 0.65 2.03
CA CYS A 240 2.05 2.06 1.83
C CYS A 240 2.28 2.91 3.09
N LEU A 241 1.89 2.39 4.26
CA LEU A 241 2.07 3.10 5.53
C LEU A 241 3.54 3.22 5.93
N VAL A 242 4.32 2.17 5.68
CA VAL A 242 5.75 2.18 5.99
C VAL A 242 6.51 3.12 5.08
N VAL A 243 6.24 3.08 3.77
CA VAL A 243 6.79 4.02 2.79
C VAL A 243 6.48 5.46 3.20
N ARG A 244 5.23 5.76 3.55
CA ARG A 244 4.83 7.08 4.04
C ARG A 244 5.60 7.50 5.29
N HIS A 245 5.82 6.58 6.23
CA HIS A 245 6.58 6.85 7.44
C HIS A 245 8.04 7.21 7.14
N LEU A 246 8.68 6.54 6.18
CA LEU A 246 10.04 6.86 5.74
C LEU A 246 10.14 8.28 5.15
N PHE A 247 9.18 8.68 4.31
CA PHE A 247 9.12 10.04 3.78
C PHE A 247 8.91 11.11 4.87
N GLU A 248 8.26 10.77 5.97
CA GLU A 248 8.10 11.69 7.09
C GLU A 248 9.35 11.79 7.95
N LEU A 249 10.08 10.69 8.12
CA LEU A 249 11.38 10.69 8.79
C LEU A 249 12.40 11.55 8.04
N SER A 250 12.45 11.47 6.71
CA SER A 250 13.36 12.32 5.92
C SER A 250 13.04 13.81 6.05
N LYS A 251 11.75 14.17 6.20
CA LYS A 251 11.32 15.56 6.44
C LYS A 251 11.78 16.10 7.79
N LEU A 252 11.98 15.26 8.82
CA LEU A 252 12.56 15.70 10.09
C LEU A 252 14.04 16.08 9.98
N SER A 253 14.79 15.44 9.08
CA SER A 253 16.20 15.74 8.84
C SER A 253 16.44 17.00 8.00
N MET A 254 15.38 17.65 7.47
CA MET A 254 15.51 18.89 6.70
C MET A 254 15.82 20.09 7.60
N SER A 255 16.96 20.74 7.35
CA SER A 255 17.32 22.04 7.93
C SER A 255 16.32 23.12 7.51
N GLY A 256 16.07 24.11 8.38
CA GLY A 256 15.14 25.22 8.11
C GLY A 256 13.67 24.99 8.47
N THR A 257 13.28 23.81 8.97
CA THR A 257 11.89 23.57 9.44
C THR A 257 11.58 24.32 10.74
N GLY A 258 10.55 25.18 10.75
CA GLY A 258 10.14 25.91 11.96
C GLY A 258 9.68 24.98 13.10
N TYR A 259 9.80 25.41 14.36
CA TYR A 259 9.48 24.60 15.55
C TYR A 259 8.07 23.99 15.52
N LYS A 260 7.05 24.76 15.09
CA LYS A 260 5.67 24.27 14.97
C LYS A 260 5.54 23.17 13.92
N LEU A 261 6.23 23.30 12.79
CA LEU A 261 6.22 22.29 11.73
C LEU A 261 6.91 21.01 12.21
N ARG A 262 8.04 21.11 12.93
CA ARG A 262 8.67 19.94 13.57
C ARG A 262 7.74 19.25 14.55
N GLN A 263 7.01 19.98 15.39
CA GLN A 263 6.02 19.38 16.29
C GLN A 263 4.89 18.65 15.52
N HIS A 264 4.40 19.22 14.42
CA HIS A 264 3.41 18.57 13.57
C HIS A 264 3.94 17.29 12.93
N ILE A 265 5.18 17.30 12.42
CA ILE A 265 5.83 16.11 11.85
C ILE A 265 6.03 15.05 12.94
N SER A 266 6.50 15.41 14.13
CA SER A 266 6.65 14.46 15.24
C SER A 266 5.33 13.82 15.66
N LYS A 267 4.24 14.60 15.72
CA LYS A 267 2.89 14.05 15.99
C LYS A 267 2.42 13.12 14.86
N GLY A 268 2.66 13.50 13.61
CA GLY A 268 2.38 12.67 12.44
C GLY A 268 3.10 11.33 12.51
N LEU A 269 4.40 11.33 12.82
CA LEU A 269 5.19 10.12 12.97
C LEU A 269 4.67 9.20 14.06
N GLN A 270 4.21 9.74 15.19
CA GLN A 270 3.61 8.94 16.26
C GLN A 270 2.32 8.26 15.78
N TRP A 271 1.43 9.00 15.12
CA TRP A 271 0.19 8.45 14.55
C TRP A 271 0.46 7.40 13.48
N HIS A 272 1.41 7.65 12.58
CA HIS A 272 1.77 6.69 11.54
C HIS A 272 2.45 5.45 12.11
N SER A 273 3.24 5.58 13.17
CA SER A 273 3.81 4.42 13.87
C SER A 273 2.73 3.53 14.45
N GLU A 274 1.68 4.12 15.02
CA GLU A 274 0.52 3.38 15.52
C GLU A 274 -0.31 2.76 14.38
N ALA A 275 -0.49 3.48 13.28
CA ALA A 275 -1.14 2.95 12.08
C ALA A 275 -0.39 1.73 11.50
N ILE A 276 0.95 1.78 11.44
CA ILE A 276 1.78 0.65 11.01
C ILE A 276 1.62 -0.52 11.97
N ARG A 277 1.62 -0.31 13.29
CA ARG A 277 1.36 -1.40 14.27
C ARG A 277 0.01 -2.07 14.04
N ASN A 278 -1.03 -1.29 13.78
CA ASN A 278 -2.36 -1.83 13.47
C ASN A 278 -2.36 -2.60 12.14
N ALA A 279 -1.65 -2.10 11.13
CA ALA A 279 -1.51 -2.77 9.84
C ALA A 279 -0.72 -4.08 9.96
N ILE A 280 0.31 -4.15 10.81
CA ILE A 280 1.03 -5.40 11.13
C ILE A 280 0.07 -6.41 11.74
N THR A 281 -0.73 -6.01 12.72
CA THR A 281 -1.72 -6.90 13.34
C THR A 281 -2.70 -7.44 12.30
N HIS A 282 -3.23 -6.56 11.43
CA HIS A 282 -4.14 -6.97 10.37
C HIS A 282 -3.48 -7.91 9.35
N TYR A 283 -2.25 -7.61 8.92
CA TYR A 283 -1.44 -8.47 8.06
C TYR A 283 -1.23 -9.84 8.71
N ASN A 284 -0.81 -9.90 9.97
CA ASN A 284 -0.54 -11.15 10.68
C ASN A 284 -1.80 -12.01 10.80
N VAL A 285 -2.97 -11.40 11.05
CA VAL A 285 -4.26 -12.12 11.05
C VAL A 285 -4.52 -12.77 9.70
N GLN A 286 -4.34 -12.05 8.59
CA GLN A 286 -4.57 -12.62 7.25
C GLN A 286 -3.49 -13.64 6.86
N ALA A 287 -2.23 -13.39 7.23
CA ALA A 287 -1.09 -14.27 6.95
C ALA A 287 -1.28 -15.64 7.62
N MET A 288 -1.75 -15.67 8.86
CA MET A 288 -2.05 -16.92 9.57
C MET A 288 -3.14 -17.75 8.88
N LEU A 289 -4.12 -17.11 8.22
CA LEU A 289 -5.18 -17.83 7.50
C LEU A 289 -4.67 -18.58 6.27
N ILE A 290 -3.58 -18.10 5.66
CA ILE A 290 -2.95 -18.71 4.48
C ILE A 290 -1.64 -19.44 4.83
N ASN A 291 -1.38 -19.71 6.12
CA ASN A 291 -0.15 -20.34 6.63
C ASN A 291 1.15 -19.63 6.23
N HIS A 292 1.11 -18.30 6.12
CA HIS A 292 2.24 -17.47 5.73
C HIS A 292 2.96 -16.89 6.98
N PRO A 293 4.29 -16.65 6.93
CA PRO A 293 5.02 -16.04 8.04
C PRO A 293 4.48 -14.66 8.45
N THR A 294 4.43 -14.47 9.77
CA THR A 294 4.09 -13.20 10.44
C THR A 294 5.29 -12.27 10.51
N ILE A 295 5.03 -10.97 10.59
CA ILE A 295 6.05 -9.93 10.67
C ILE A 295 5.92 -9.17 12.00
N THR A 296 7.06 -8.75 12.53
CA THR A 296 7.19 -7.94 13.72
C THR A 296 7.57 -6.49 13.39
N TRP A 297 7.29 -5.58 14.32
CA TRP A 297 7.73 -4.18 14.20
C TRP A 297 9.24 -4.05 14.01
N LYS A 298 10.03 -4.89 14.68
CA LYS A 298 11.49 -4.84 14.62
C LYS A 298 11.98 -5.16 13.20
N GLU A 299 11.44 -6.22 12.59
CA GLU A 299 11.76 -6.60 11.22
C GLU A 299 11.40 -5.50 10.23
N ILE A 300 10.27 -4.83 10.40
CA ILE A 300 9.89 -3.68 9.55
C ILE A 300 10.89 -2.55 9.64
N MET A 301 11.34 -2.19 10.84
CA MET A 301 12.37 -1.16 11.02
C MET A 301 13.71 -1.56 10.39
N GLU A 302 14.06 -2.85 10.41
CA GLU A 302 15.25 -3.37 9.73
C GLU A 302 15.07 -3.36 8.20
N TYR A 303 13.89 -3.71 7.69
CA TYR A 303 13.56 -3.71 6.25
C TYR A 303 13.48 -2.30 5.65
N THR A 304 13.02 -1.30 6.41
CA THR A 304 12.97 0.09 5.95
C THR A 304 14.32 0.67 5.54
N PHE A 305 15.42 0.12 6.06
CA PHE A 305 16.77 0.55 5.71
C PHE A 305 17.30 -0.07 4.41
N LEU A 306 16.69 -1.15 3.93
CA LEU A 306 17.26 -2.01 2.89
C LEU A 306 16.50 -2.00 1.55
N GLY A 307 15.42 -1.21 1.40
CA GLY A 307 14.59 -1.26 0.20
C GLY A 307 13.91 -2.62 -0.02
N LYS A 308 13.88 -3.49 1.00
CA LYS A 308 13.44 -4.90 0.93
C LYS A 308 11.93 -5.09 1.13
N PHE A 309 11.11 -4.05 0.99
CA PHE A 309 9.65 -4.18 1.22
C PHE A 309 8.95 -5.05 0.17
N ASP A 310 9.49 -5.12 -1.05
CA ASP A 310 8.95 -5.92 -2.14
C ASP A 310 9.03 -7.45 -1.91
N LEU A 311 9.92 -7.91 -1.00
CA LEU A 311 10.05 -9.31 -0.63
C LEU A 311 8.80 -9.88 0.06
N LEU A 312 7.88 -9.04 0.50
CA LEU A 312 6.66 -9.50 1.15
C LEU A 312 5.53 -9.83 0.15
N ARG A 313 5.69 -9.56 -1.16
CA ARG A 313 4.78 -10.04 -2.22
C ARG A 313 4.94 -11.55 -2.43
N HIS A 314 4.49 -12.32 -1.45
CA HIS A 314 4.51 -13.78 -1.48
C HIS A 314 3.10 -14.30 -1.71
N SER A 315 2.73 -14.38 -2.98
CA SER A 315 1.45 -14.98 -3.35
C SER A 315 1.31 -15.12 -4.85
N CYS A 316 1.69 -16.32 -5.28
CA CYS A 316 1.07 -17.17 -6.31
C CYS A 316 2.13 -18.07 -6.96
N LEU A 317 3.41 -17.76 -6.81
CA LEU A 317 4.53 -18.57 -7.28
C LEU A 317 5.65 -18.54 -6.24
N ASN A 318 6.36 -19.65 -6.03
CA ASN A 318 7.53 -19.76 -5.16
C ASN A 318 8.69 -18.90 -5.71
N ILE A 319 8.54 -17.58 -5.64
CA ILE A 319 9.53 -16.58 -6.06
C ILE A 319 10.78 -16.68 -5.17
N GLN A 320 10.67 -17.23 -3.97
CA GLN A 320 11.82 -17.50 -3.10
C GLN A 320 12.86 -18.44 -3.76
N ASP A 321 12.45 -19.24 -4.74
CA ASP A 321 13.35 -20.09 -5.53
C ASP A 321 14.03 -19.30 -6.66
N CYS A 322 13.42 -18.22 -7.14
CA CYS A 322 13.95 -17.36 -8.20
C CYS A 322 15.18 -16.61 -7.71
N ASN A 323 16.26 -16.65 -8.50
CA ASN A 323 17.54 -16.05 -8.11
C ASN A 323 17.45 -14.52 -7.95
N TRP A 324 16.57 -13.84 -8.69
CA TRP A 324 16.36 -12.39 -8.62
C TRP A 324 15.66 -11.92 -7.34
N ALA A 325 14.96 -12.81 -6.63
CA ALA A 325 14.22 -12.47 -5.41
C ALA A 325 14.93 -12.92 -4.13
N LYS A 326 16.09 -13.55 -4.21
CA LYS A 326 16.87 -13.93 -3.03
C LYS A 326 17.53 -12.69 -2.44
N PRO A 327 17.45 -12.48 -1.11
CA PRO A 327 18.11 -11.34 -0.50
C PRO A 327 19.62 -11.43 -0.72
N ALA A 328 20.23 -10.33 -1.14
CA ALA A 328 21.67 -10.15 -0.99
C ALA A 328 22.00 -10.33 0.50
N HIS A 329 22.94 -11.25 0.78
CA HIS A 329 23.31 -11.73 2.10
C HIS A 329 23.44 -10.63 3.17
#